data_AF-A0A8C6CVA3-F1
#
_entry.id   AF-A0A8C6CVA3-F1
#
_cell.length_a   1.000
_cell.length_b   1.000
_cell.length_c   1.000
_cell.angle_alpha   90.00
_cell.angle_beta   90.00
_cell.angle_gamma   90.00
#
_symmetry.space_group_name_H-M   'P 1'
#
loop_
_entity.id
_entity.type
_entity.pdbx_description
1 polymer ?
#
loop_
_entity_poly.entity_id
_entity_poly.type
_entity_poly.pdbx_seq_one_letter_code
_entity_poly.pdbx_strand_id
1 'polypeptide(L)' 'VIHHINKLKNKNHMIISIDAEKAFDKIQHPFIIKTLQKVGIEGTYLNIIKAIYDKPTANIILNGEKLKAFPLK' A
#
# COMPACT_ATOMS: atom_id res chain seq x y z
N VAL A 1 11.04 -5.29 6.69
CA VAL A 1 12.31 -5.45 7.45
C VAL A 1 13.25 -6.32 6.64
N ILE A 2 14.56 -6.07 6.60
CA ILE A 2 15.51 -6.90 5.81
C ILE A 2 16.23 -7.86 6.77
N HIS A 3 16.06 -9.17 6.54
CA HIS A 3 16.74 -10.23 7.26
C HIS A 3 17.77 -10.91 6.35
N HIS A 4 18.98 -11.09 6.86
CA HIS A 4 20.06 -11.73 6.15
C HIS A 4 20.48 -13.01 6.89
N ILE A 5 20.51 -14.14 6.17
CA ILE A 5 20.92 -15.44 6.70
C ILE A 5 22.10 -15.97 5.87
N ASN A 6 23.28 -16.01 6.48
CA ASN A 6 24.47 -16.67 5.93
C ASN A 6 24.52 -18.12 6.39
N LYS A 7 24.26 -19.10 5.51
CA LYS A 7 24.29 -20.53 5.87
C LYS A 7 25.70 -21.11 5.65
N LEU A 8 26.46 -21.30 6.72
CA LEU A 8 27.77 -21.93 6.70
C LEU A 8 27.63 -23.45 6.50
N LYS A 9 27.92 -23.93 5.28
CA LYS A 9 28.67 -25.16 4.97
C LYS A 9 28.80 -25.32 3.44
N ASN A 10 29.97 -24.95 2.93
CA ASN A 10 30.53 -25.25 1.60
C ASN A 10 30.02 -24.57 0.31
N LYS A 11 29.11 -23.58 0.34
CA LYS A 11 28.89 -22.68 -0.82
C LYS A 11 28.50 -21.27 -0.35
N ASN A 12 29.04 -20.24 -1.01
CA ASN A 12 28.79 -18.80 -0.73
C ASN A 12 27.35 -18.36 -1.11
N HIS A 13 26.32 -18.97 -0.53
CA HIS A 13 24.94 -18.58 -0.78
C HIS A 13 24.42 -17.72 0.38
N MET A 14 24.21 -16.45 0.06
CA MET A 14 23.57 -15.46 0.91
C MET A 14 22.07 -15.45 0.60
N ILE A 15 21.23 -15.69 1.61
CA ILE A 15 19.77 -15.58 1.48
C ILE A 15 19.33 -14.29 2.14
N ILE A 16 18.74 -13.39 1.34
CA ILE A 16 18.11 -12.15 1.80
C ILE A 16 16.60 -12.36 1.81
N SER A 17 15.99 -12.19 2.98
CA SER A 17 14.53 -12.15 3.14
C SER A 17 14.12 -10.71 3.40
N ILE A 18 13.19 -10.19 2.60
CA ILE A 18 12.65 -8.83 2.76
C ILE A 18 11.18 -8.96 3.12
N ASP A 19 10.87 -8.54 4.33
CA ASP A 19 9.49 -8.49 4.78
C ASP A 19 8.80 -7.18 4.31
N ALA A 20 7.59 -7.34 3.79
CA ALA A 20 6.77 -6.30 3.16
C ALA A 20 5.77 -5.65 4.13
N GLU A 21 6.13 -5.54 5.42
CA GLU A 21 5.24 -4.94 6.42
C GLU A 21 4.71 -3.57 5.99
N LYS A 22 3.37 -3.48 5.93
CA LYS A 22 2.63 -2.27 5.58
C LYS A 22 3.08 -1.66 4.24
N ALA A 23 3.39 -2.51 3.26
CA ALA A 23 3.83 -2.05 1.93
C ALA A 23 2.87 -1.04 1.30
N PHE A 24 1.56 -1.24 1.46
CA PHE A 24 0.54 -0.32 0.93
C PHE A 24 0.55 1.05 1.61
N ASP A 25 0.82 1.12 2.91
CA ASP A 25 0.88 2.39 3.66
C ASP A 25 2.11 3.22 3.26
N LYS A 26 3.16 2.57 2.75
CA LYS A 26 4.44 3.19 2.39
C LYS A 26 4.54 3.61 0.93
N ILE A 27 3.64 3.15 0.06
CA ILE A 27 3.66 3.53 -1.35
C ILE A 27 3.13 4.96 -1.50
N GLN A 28 3.90 5.80 -2.20
CA GLN A 28 3.50 7.17 -2.50
C GLN A 28 2.33 7.19 -3.51
N HIS A 29 1.30 8.00 -3.24
CA HIS A 29 0.13 8.12 -4.13
C HIS A 29 0.47 8.47 -5.59
N PRO A 30 1.47 9.35 -5.90
CA PRO A 30 1.88 9.61 -7.28
C PRO A 30 2.34 8.34 -8.03
N PHE A 31 2.96 7.39 -7.33
CA PHE A 31 3.41 6.13 -7.92
C PHE A 31 2.22 5.25 -8.32
N ILE A 32 1.19 5.19 -7.49
CA ILE A 32 -0.06 4.47 -7.78
C ILE A 32 -0.74 5.07 -9.01
N ILE A 33 -0.92 6.39 -9.04
CA ILE A 33 -1.56 7.11 -10.16
C ILE A 33 -0.79 6.87 -11.47
N LYS A 34 0.54 6.97 -11.44
CA LYS A 34 1.40 6.74 -12.62
C LYS A 34 1.32 5.30 -13.12
N THR A 35 1.20 4.34 -12.21
CA THR A 35 1.03 2.92 -12.56
C THR A 35 -0.33 2.69 -13.21
N LEU A 36 -1.40 3.26 -12.65
CA LEU A 36 -2.76 3.17 -13.19
C LEU A 36 -2.83 3.73 -14.63
N GLN A 37 -2.21 4.88 -14.88
CA GLN A 37 -2.09 5.43 -16.24
C GLN A 37 -1.35 4.49 -17.19
N LYS A 38 -0.24 3.89 -16.75
CA LYS A 38 0.54 2.95 -17.58
C LYS A 38 -0.21 1.68 -17.96
N VAL A 39 -1.12 1.20 -17.10
CA VAL A 39 -1.96 0.02 -17.38
C VAL A 39 -3.24 0.39 -18.14
N GLY A 40 -3.39 1.65 -18.56
CA GLY A 40 -4.53 2.12 -19.36
C GLY A 40 -5.77 2.52 -18.56
N ILE A 41 -5.64 2.72 -17.24
CA ILE A 41 -6.74 3.28 -16.43
C ILE A 41 -6.70 4.80 -16.55
N GLU A 42 -7.71 5.35 -17.22
CA GLU A 42 -7.81 6.76 -17.56
C GLU A 42 -9.20 7.33 -17.24
N GLY A 43 -9.36 8.64 -17.51
CA GLY A 43 -10.63 9.35 -17.42
C GLY A 43 -11.26 9.29 -16.03
N THR A 44 -12.55 8.95 -15.98
CA THR A 44 -13.38 8.97 -14.76
C THR A 44 -12.84 8.04 -13.67
N TYR A 45 -12.35 6.85 -14.04
CA TYR A 45 -11.81 5.88 -13.06
C TYR A 45 -10.57 6.42 -12.35
N LEU A 46 -9.64 7.01 -13.10
CA LEU A 46 -8.45 7.62 -12.51
C LEU A 46 -8.80 8.81 -11.61
N ASN A 47 -9.81 9.61 -11.99
CA ASN A 47 -10.26 10.75 -11.20
C ASN A 47 -10.94 10.33 -9.88
N ILE A 48 -11.74 9.26 -9.90
CA ILE A 48 -12.32 8.66 -8.69
C ILE A 48 -11.21 8.20 -7.75
N ILE A 49 -10.19 7.50 -8.27
CA ILE A 49 -9.08 7.01 -7.44
C ILE A 49 -8.29 8.19 -6.84
N LYS A 50 -8.02 9.25 -7.61
CA LYS A 50 -7.40 10.47 -7.09
C LYS A 50 -8.21 11.10 -5.95
N ALA A 51 -9.53 11.21 -6.11
CA ALA A 51 -10.40 11.79 -5.09
C ALA A 51 -10.40 10.99 -3.78
N ILE A 52 -10.30 9.65 -3.86
CA ILE A 52 -10.20 8.78 -2.68
C ILE A 52 -8.90 9.05 -1.89
N TYR A 53 -7.78 9.27 -2.57
CA TYR A 53 -6.48 9.52 -1.93
C TYR A 53 -6.25 10.96 -1.47
N ASP A 54 -6.98 11.94 -2.02
CA ASP A 54 -6.85 13.35 -1.64
C ASP A 54 -7.32 13.60 -0.20
N LYS A 55 -8.49 13.06 0.17
CA LYS A 55 -9.07 13.21 1.50
C LYS A 55 -9.67 11.88 2.00
N PRO A 56 -8.83 10.90 2.36
CA PRO A 56 -9.31 9.61 2.78
C PRO A 56 -10.10 9.75 4.09
N THR A 57 -11.39 9.42 4.02
CA THR A 57 -12.31 9.49 5.15
C THR A 57 -12.82 8.09 5.45
N ALA A 58 -12.63 7.61 6.67
CA ALA A 58 -13.14 6.33 7.11
C ALA A 58 -14.42 6.49 7.92
N ASN A 59 -15.31 5.51 7.78
CA ASN A 59 -16.44 5.29 8.67
C ASN A 59 -16.33 3.87 9.21
N ILE A 60 -16.53 3.68 10.52
CA ILE A 60 -16.51 2.37 11.15
C ILE A 60 -17.95 1.99 11.48
N ILE A 61 -18.32 0.73 11.21
CA ILE A 61 -19.52 0.11 11.75
C ILE A 61 -19.07 -0.87 12.82
N LEU A 62 -19.51 -0.67 14.06
CA LEU A 62 -19.21 -1.52 15.20
C LEU A 62 -20.52 -1.98 15.82
N ASN A 63 -20.74 -3.29 15.92
CA ASN A 63 -21.95 -3.89 16.49
C ASN A 63 -23.27 -3.35 15.88
N GLY A 64 -23.25 -3.04 14.58
CA GLY A 64 -24.40 -2.47 13.87
C GLY A 64 -24.56 -0.95 14.00
N GLU A 65 -23.76 -0.30 14.86
CA GLU A 65 -23.76 1.14 15.01
C GLU A 65 -22.71 1.80 14.12
N LYS A 66 -23.13 2.80 13.35
CA LYS A 66 -22.24 3.59 12.50
C LYS A 66 -21.62 4.73 13.31
N LEU A 67 -20.30 4.70 13.45
CA LEU A 67 -19.54 5.78 14.08
C LEU A 67 -19.37 6.97 13.14
N LYS A 68 -19.02 8.13 13.72
CA LYS A 68 -18.74 9.34 12.95
C LYS A 68 -17.56 9.13 12.01
N ALA A 69 -17.65 9.75 10.83
CA ALA A 69 -16.57 9.79 9.87
C ALA A 69 -15.33 10.47 10.45
N PHE A 70 -14.14 9.95 10.18
CA PHE A 70 -12.88 10.58 10.57
C PHE A 70 -11.85 10.54 9.43
N PRO A 71 -10.98 11.56 9.32
CA PRO A 71 -9.89 11.54 8.35
C PRO A 71 -8.86 10.47 8.71
N LEU A 72 -8.28 9.82 7.69
CA LEU A 72 -7.21 8.82 7.87
C LEU A 72 -5.80 9.43 7.81
N LYS A 73 -5.69 10.77 7.81
CA LYS A 73 -4.45 11.53 7.65
C LYS A 73 -4.28 12.51 8.80
#